data_AF-A0A5K1DM48-F1
#
_entry.id   AF-A0A5K1DM48-F1
#
_cell.length_a   1.000
_cell.length_b   1.000
_cell.length_c   1.000
_cell.angle_alpha   90.00
_cell.angle_beta   90.00
_cell.angle_gamma   90.00
#
_symmetry.space_group_name_H-M   'P 1'
#
loop_
_entity.id
_entity.type
_entity.pdbx_description
1 polymer ?
#
loop_
_entity_poly.entity_id
_entity_poly.type
_entity_poly.pdbx_seq_one_letter_code
_entity_poly.pdbx_strand_id
1 'polypeptide(L)'
;VSNAQEELLLWHAENAKNNPKVIHATERCASGIIQALGHFKLGPAISPRDISDYSQCKTESFTPGHAVVKFYCLYERWCRADTENQEMLLQEIKSTL
;
A
#
# COMPACT_ATOMS: atom_id res chain seq x y z
N VAL A 1 -14.13 -19.86 -12.70
CA VAL A 1 -14.31 -19.89 -11.24
C VAL A 1 -15.36 -18.83 -10.90
N SER A 2 -16.64 -19.21 -10.73
CA SER A 2 -17.72 -18.20 -10.69
C SER A 2 -18.24 -17.90 -9.28
N ASN A 3 -17.89 -18.68 -8.25
CA ASN A 3 -18.59 -18.62 -6.95
C ASN A 3 -17.65 -18.45 -5.74
N ALA A 4 -16.34 -18.29 -5.96
CA ALA A 4 -15.35 -18.27 -4.88
C ALA A 4 -15.59 -17.15 -3.86
N GLN A 5 -16.14 -16.01 -4.30
CA GLN A 5 -16.44 -14.90 -3.39
C GLN A 5 -17.60 -15.21 -2.45
N GLU A 6 -18.71 -15.75 -2.97
CA GLU A 6 -19.89 -16.06 -2.16
C GLU A 6 -19.61 -17.20 -1.18
N GLU A 7 -18.86 -18.20 -1.61
CA GLU A 7 -18.40 -19.31 -0.76
C GLU A 7 -17.50 -18.83 0.39
N LEU A 8 -16.55 -17.92 0.12
CA LEU A 8 -15.73 -17.28 1.16
C LEU A 8 -16.58 -16.43 2.12
N LEU A 9 -17.62 -15.78 1.58
CA LEU A 9 -18.75 -15.15 2.26
C LEU A 9 -19.26 -15.95 3.46
N LEU A 10 -19.84 -17.08 3.08
CA LEU A 10 -20.49 -18.03 3.98
C LEU A 10 -19.48 -18.62 4.94
N TRP A 11 -18.33 -19.05 4.44
CA TRP A 11 -17.27 -19.61 5.28
C TRP A 11 -16.83 -18.64 6.38
N HIS A 12 -16.64 -17.35 6.05
CA HIS A 12 -16.24 -16.34 7.03
C HIS A 12 -17.32 -16.15 8.11
N ALA A 13 -18.60 -16.10 7.71
CA ALA A 13 -19.72 -15.96 8.65
C ALA A 13 -19.81 -17.12 9.65
N GLU A 14 -19.55 -18.34 9.18
CA GLU A 14 -19.59 -19.57 9.99
C GLU A 14 -18.35 -19.77 10.86
N ASN A 15 -17.16 -19.43 10.36
CA ASN A 15 -15.88 -19.87 10.95
C ASN A 15 -15.01 -18.73 11.51
N ALA A 16 -15.21 -17.49 11.06
CA ALA A 16 -14.27 -16.39 11.30
C ALA A 16 -14.87 -15.13 11.92
N LYS A 17 -16.20 -15.06 12.12
CA LYS A 17 -16.90 -13.85 12.60
C LYS A 17 -16.30 -13.22 13.87
N ASN A 18 -15.72 -14.02 14.77
CA ASN A 18 -15.08 -13.55 16.00
C ASN A 18 -13.58 -13.89 16.07
N ASN A 19 -12.95 -14.25 14.94
CA ASN A 19 -11.56 -14.64 14.90
C ASN A 19 -10.68 -13.41 14.60
N PRO A 20 -9.85 -12.93 15.55
CA PRO A 20 -9.01 -11.75 15.34
C PRO A 20 -7.88 -11.98 14.32
N LYS A 21 -7.67 -13.21 13.86
CA LYS A 21 -6.65 -13.56 12.85
C LYS A 21 -7.20 -13.54 11.42
N VAL A 22 -8.50 -13.35 11.25
CA VAL A 22 -9.16 -13.33 9.94
C VAL A 22 -10.00 -12.08 9.86
N ILE A 23 -9.90 -11.35 8.75
CA ILE A 23 -10.78 -10.20 8.50
C ILE A 23 -11.53 -10.38 7.19
N HIS A 24 -12.75 -9.88 7.17
CA HIS A 24 -13.43 -9.56 5.93
C HIS A 24 -13.16 -8.09 5.60
N ALA A 25 -12.32 -7.85 4.60
CA ALA A 25 -12.07 -6.50 4.11
C ALA A 25 -13.35 -5.91 3.52
N THR A 26 -13.63 -4.66 3.86
CA THR A 26 -14.75 -3.88 3.29
C THR A 26 -14.37 -3.27 1.94
N GLU A 27 -13.07 -3.09 1.73
CA GLU A 27 -12.48 -2.60 0.49
C GLU A 27 -12.18 -3.73 -0.51
N ARG A 28 -12.06 -3.38 -1.80
CA ARG A 28 -11.80 -4.35 -2.89
C ARG A 28 -10.35 -4.32 -3.34
N CYS A 29 -9.90 -5.44 -3.92
CA CYS A 29 -8.59 -5.58 -4.59
C CYS A 29 -7.42 -5.13 -3.69
N ALA A 30 -6.59 -4.19 -4.16
CA ALA A 30 -5.42 -3.70 -3.42
C ALA A 30 -5.79 -2.94 -2.13
N SER A 31 -6.90 -2.20 -2.13
CA SER A 31 -7.36 -1.47 -0.93
C SER A 31 -7.75 -2.43 0.19
N GLY A 32 -8.31 -3.60 -0.14
CA GLY A 32 -8.59 -4.66 0.85
C GLY A 32 -7.32 -5.23 1.48
N ILE A 33 -6.24 -5.37 0.69
CA ILE A 33 -4.93 -5.80 1.20
C ILE A 33 -4.36 -4.74 2.14
N ILE A 34 -4.44 -3.47 1.76
CA ILE A 34 -3.98 -2.34 2.60
C ILE A 34 -4.75 -2.29 3.92
N GLN A 35 -6.07 -2.48 3.89
CA GLN A 35 -6.91 -2.59 5.08
C GLN A 35 -6.43 -3.72 6.00
N ALA A 36 -6.08 -4.88 5.44
CA ALA A 36 -5.54 -6.01 6.19
C ALA A 36 -4.18 -5.71 6.83
N LEU A 37 -3.26 -5.09 6.08
CA LEU A 37 -1.97 -4.66 6.61
C LEU A 37 -2.12 -3.74 7.83
N GLY A 38 -3.06 -2.80 7.77
CA GLY A 38 -3.37 -1.89 8.87
C GLY A 38 -3.98 -2.62 10.07
N HIS A 39 -4.96 -3.50 9.83
CA HIS A 39 -5.59 -4.29 10.89
C HIS A 39 -4.57 -5.16 11.65
N PHE A 40 -3.68 -5.84 10.92
CA PHE A 40 -2.68 -6.72 11.51
C PHE A 40 -1.39 -6.02 11.93
N LYS A 41 -1.27 -4.70 11.70
CA LYS A 41 -0.07 -3.90 12.00
C LYS A 41 1.21 -4.45 11.36
N LEU A 42 1.11 -4.94 10.12
CA LEU A 42 2.21 -5.57 9.39
C LEU A 42 3.12 -4.57 8.65
N GLY A 43 2.88 -3.27 8.82
CA GLY A 43 3.67 -2.20 8.21
C GLY A 43 2.81 -1.00 7.81
N PRO A 44 3.35 -0.11 6.96
CA PRO A 44 2.60 1.02 6.43
C PRO A 44 1.36 0.54 5.66
N ALA A 45 0.19 0.95 6.13
CA ALA A 45 -1.10 0.65 5.50
C ALA A 45 -1.54 1.81 4.58
N ILE A 46 -0.60 2.34 3.81
CA ILE A 46 -0.82 3.44 2.86
C ILE A 46 -0.06 3.09 1.58
N SER A 47 -0.72 3.25 0.44
CA SER A 47 -0.06 3.08 -0.86
C SER A 47 1.03 4.15 -1.03
N PRO A 48 2.22 3.82 -1.55
CA PRO A 48 3.26 4.82 -1.85
C PRO A 48 2.79 6.00 -2.73
N ARG A 49 1.73 5.80 -3.52
CA ARG A 49 1.11 6.86 -4.33
C ARG A 49 0.38 7.91 -3.49
N ASP A 50 -0.18 7.50 -2.36
CA ASP A 50 -1.04 8.31 -1.50
C ASP A 50 -0.24 8.99 -0.37
N ILE A 51 1.08 8.77 -0.30
CA ILE A 51 1.96 9.36 0.71
C ILE A 51 2.31 10.80 0.32
N SER A 52 1.81 11.79 1.06
CA SER A 52 2.16 13.21 0.88
C SER A 52 3.55 13.55 1.42
N ASP A 53 3.94 12.91 2.53
CA ASP A 53 5.26 13.05 3.14
C ASP A 53 6.06 11.74 3.01
N TYR A 54 7.02 11.74 2.09
CA TYR A 54 7.87 10.59 1.81
C TYR A 54 8.74 10.15 2.99
N SER A 55 8.89 10.98 4.03
CA SER A 55 9.52 10.58 5.28
C SER A 55 8.76 9.46 6.01
N GLN A 56 7.47 9.28 5.70
CA GLN A 56 6.62 8.20 6.20
C GLN A 56 6.81 6.88 5.43
N CYS A 57 7.44 6.94 4.25
CA CYS A 57 7.78 5.78 3.43
C CYS A 57 9.18 5.25 3.77
N LYS A 58 9.54 5.22 5.05
CA LYS A 58 10.80 4.62 5.52
C LYS A 58 10.60 3.13 5.67
N THR A 59 11.08 2.36 4.69
CA THR A 59 11.28 0.92 4.84
C THR A 59 12.68 0.68 5.41
N GLU A 60 12.77 -0.20 6.41
CA GLU A 60 14.03 -0.56 7.08
C GLU A 60 15.06 -1.21 6.12
N SER A 61 14.61 -1.71 4.96
CA SER A 61 15.47 -2.17 3.87
C SER A 61 15.11 -1.48 2.56
N PHE A 62 16.00 -0.61 2.09
CA PHE A 62 15.88 0.01 0.78
C PHE A 62 16.28 -1.01 -0.29
N THR A 63 15.30 -1.49 -1.08
CA THR A 63 15.56 -2.39 -2.21
C THR A 63 15.51 -1.62 -3.52
N PRO A 64 16.20 -2.05 -4.60
CA PRO A 64 16.11 -1.40 -5.92
C PRO A 64 14.67 -1.27 -6.42
N GLY A 65 13.79 -2.22 -6.08
CA GLY A 65 12.37 -2.15 -6.39
C GLY A 65 11.67 -0.94 -5.75
N HIS A 66 12.05 -0.56 -4.53
CA HIS A 66 11.50 0.63 -3.87
C HIS A 66 11.89 1.93 -4.60
N ALA A 67 13.14 2.06 -5.05
CA ALA A 67 13.57 3.20 -5.86
C ALA A 67 12.76 3.34 -7.15
N VAL A 68 12.54 2.22 -7.85
CA VAL A 68 11.75 2.21 -9.09
C VAL A 68 10.31 2.67 -8.82
N VAL A 69 9.67 2.17 -7.76
CA VAL A 69 8.32 2.60 -7.38
C VAL A 69 8.28 4.09 -7.04
N LYS A 70 9.23 4.59 -6.25
CA LYS A 70 9.33 6.02 -5.90
C LYS A 70 9.52 6.90 -7.15
N PHE A 71 10.39 6.48 -8.08
CA PHE A 71 10.61 7.17 -9.35
C PHE A 71 9.32 7.29 -10.17
N TYR A 72 8.57 6.20 -10.35
CA TYR A 72 7.31 6.25 -11.09
C TYR A 72 6.24 7.09 -10.39
N CYS A 73 6.16 7.04 -9.06
CA CYS A 73 5.24 7.90 -8.30
C CYS A 73 5.56 9.39 -8.50
N LEU A 74 6.86 9.76 -8.50
CA LEU A 74 7.30 11.12 -8.81
C LEU A 74 6.92 11.52 -10.23
N TYR A 75 7.20 10.66 -11.21
CA TYR A 75 6.89 10.91 -12.61
C TYR A 75 5.39 11.15 -12.82
N GLU A 76 4.52 10.33 -12.21
CA GLU A 76 3.07 10.51 -12.26
C GLU A 76 2.63 11.86 -11.66
N ARG A 77 3.20 12.26 -10.52
CA ARG A 77 2.92 13.57 -9.90
C ARG A 77 3.39 14.73 -10.75
N TRP A 78 4.59 14.62 -11.31
CA TRP A 78 5.14 15.60 -12.26
C TRP A 78 4.19 15.80 -13.44
N CYS A 79 3.69 14.71 -14.04
CA CYS A 79 2.72 14.78 -15.14
C CYS A 79 1.40 15.45 -14.75
N ARG A 80 1.03 15.43 -13.47
CA ARG A 80 -0.17 16.09 -12.92
C ARG A 80 0.08 17.53 -12.48
N ALA A 81 1.30 18.07 -12.65
CA ALA A 81 1.74 19.34 -12.09
C ALA A 81 1.59 19.43 -10.56
N ASP A 82 1.70 18.29 -9.87
CA ASP A 82 1.73 18.21 -8.41
C ASP A 82 3.19 18.39 -7.94
N THR A 83 3.50 19.60 -7.50
CA THR A 83 4.88 20.09 -7.27
C THR A 83 5.32 20.11 -5.81
N GLU A 84 4.50 19.63 -4.88
CA GLU A 84 4.87 19.61 -3.46
C GLU A 84 5.95 18.55 -3.17
N ASN A 85 6.94 18.88 -2.33
CA ASN A 85 7.99 17.97 -1.83
C ASN A 85 8.90 17.27 -2.87
N GLN A 86 8.94 17.75 -4.13
CA GLN A 86 9.73 17.12 -5.21
C GLN A 86 11.24 17.12 -4.95
N GLU A 87 11.78 18.18 -4.33
CA GLU A 87 13.22 18.36 -4.16
C GLU A 87 13.84 17.35 -3.20
N MET A 88 13.17 17.07 -2.07
CA MET A 88 13.59 16.06 -1.11
C MET A 88 13.58 14.65 -1.72
N LEU A 89 12.55 14.32 -2.51
CA LEU A 89 12.48 13.01 -3.18
C LEU A 89 13.54 12.87 -4.28
N LEU A 90 13.78 13.92 -5.07
CA LEU A 90 14.83 13.91 -6.09
C LEU A 90 16.22 13.70 -5.48
N GLN A 91 16.50 14.30 -4.32
CA GLN A 91 17.75 14.04 -3.59
C GLN A 91 17.83 12.59 -3.11
N GLU A 92 16.74 12.03 -2.58
CA GLU A 92 16.70 10.63 -2.15
C GLU A 92 16.97 9.66 -3.31
N ILE A 93 16.30 9.84 -4.45
CA ILE A 93 16.49 9.02 -5.66
C ILE A 93 17.94 9.13 -6.16
N LYS A 94 18.49 10.34 -6.24
CA LYS A 94 19.89 10.56 -6.65
C LYS A 94 20.89 9.87 -5.74
N SER A 95 20.63 9.82 -4.44
CA SER A 95 21.53 9.18 -3.47
C SER A 95 21.51 7.65 -3.52
N THR A 96 20.50 7.07 -4.18
CA THR A 96 20.29 5.63 -4.29
C THR A 96 20.88 5.03 -5.57
N LEU A 97 20.97 5.84 -6.64
CA LEU A 97 21.59 5.50 -7.92
C LEU A 97 23.11 5.63 -7.85
#